data_AF-A0A9Q0JLM1-F1
#
_entry.id   AF-A0A9Q0JLM1-F1
#
_cell.length_a   1.000
_cell.length_b   1.000
_cell.length_c   1.000
_cell.angle_alpha   90.00
_cell.angle_beta   90.00
_cell.angle_gamma   90.00
#
_symmetry.space_group_name_H-M   'P 1'
#
loop_
_entity.id
_entity.type
_entity.pdbx_description
1 polymer ?
#
loop_
_entity_poly.entity_id
_entity_poly.type
_entity_poly.pdbx_seq_one_letter_code
_entity_poly.pdbx_strand_id
1 'polypeptide(L)'
;MNLTKKVLHYADAIPIALKILGRDLYKKDEAIWESTLRRLERFPNKDIQNVLKLSYDGLEWHEQQIFLAIAFVFKGWFLHEFESILDACELFPKEGIRNLQDKCLITISWDKKMGMHDLIQQMAKDIVMKENINVPRRRSRLWHYKDILSVLTNPKG
;
A
#
# COMPACT_ATOMS: atom_id res chain seq x y z
N MET A 1 4.22 -22.28 -8.68
CA MET A 1 3.21 -21.45 -9.37
C MET A 1 3.83 -20.91 -10.66
N ASN A 2 3.23 -21.15 -11.84
CA ASN A 2 3.72 -20.67 -13.14
C ASN A 2 3.81 -19.12 -13.15
N LEU A 3 4.79 -18.54 -13.83
CA LEU A 3 5.03 -17.09 -13.95
C LEU A 3 3.79 -16.30 -14.36
N THR A 4 2.98 -16.81 -15.29
CA THR A 4 1.72 -16.16 -15.68
C THR A 4 0.76 -16.01 -14.49
N LYS A 5 0.66 -17.04 -13.65
CA LYS A 5 -0.16 -16.99 -12.43
C LYS A 5 0.41 -15.98 -11.42
N LYS A 6 1.75 -15.83 -11.32
CA LYS A 6 2.38 -14.80 -10.48
C LYS A 6 2.06 -13.39 -10.96
N VAL A 7 2.10 -13.15 -12.27
CA VAL A 7 1.72 -11.86 -12.86
C VAL A 7 0.24 -11.55 -12.59
N LEU A 8 -0.65 -12.53 -12.84
CA LEU A 8 -2.08 -12.37 -12.58
C LEU A 8 -2.38 -12.11 -11.11
N HIS A 9 -1.69 -12.82 -10.21
CA HIS A 9 -1.83 -12.61 -8.77
C HIS A 9 -1.32 -11.25 -8.34
N TYR A 10 -0.18 -10.78 -8.86
CA TYR A 10 0.34 -9.45 -8.53
C TYR A 10 -0.59 -8.33 -9.04
N ALA A 11 -1.11 -8.47 -10.26
CA ALA A 11 -2.05 -7.50 -10.81
C ALA A 11 -3.39 -7.51 -10.05
N ASP A 12 -3.74 -8.63 -9.42
CA ASP A 12 -4.94 -8.85 -8.60
C ASP A 12 -6.21 -8.26 -9.22
N ALA A 13 -6.48 -8.64 -10.47
CA ALA A 13 -7.62 -8.16 -11.27
C ALA A 13 -7.65 -6.64 -11.58
N ILE A 14 -6.60 -5.87 -11.30
CA ILE A 14 -6.46 -4.48 -11.77
C ILE A 14 -6.00 -4.49 -13.25
N PRO A 15 -6.85 -4.09 -14.21
CA PRO A 15 -6.53 -4.23 -15.63
C PRO A 15 -5.34 -3.36 -16.06
N ILE A 16 -5.18 -2.19 -15.47
CA ILE A 16 -4.07 -1.28 -15.78
C ILE A 16 -2.72 -1.85 -15.31
N ALA A 17 -2.69 -2.52 -14.16
CA ALA A 17 -1.50 -3.22 -13.68
C ALA A 17 -1.12 -4.33 -14.65
N LEU A 18 -2.10 -5.12 -15.11
CA LEU A 18 -1.87 -6.18 -16.08
C LEU A 18 -1.33 -5.64 -17.42
N LYS A 19 -1.87 -4.51 -17.92
CA LYS A 19 -1.39 -3.87 -19.16
C LYS A 19 0.05 -3.40 -19.04
N ILE A 20 0.41 -2.75 -17.92
CA ILE A 20 1.77 -2.26 -17.67
C ILE A 20 2.75 -3.43 -17.55
N LEU A 21 2.41 -4.46 -16.79
CA LEU A 21 3.25 -5.65 -16.64
C LEU A 21 3.41 -6.41 -17.97
N GLY A 22 2.32 -6.56 -18.73
CA GLY A 22 2.35 -7.19 -20.04
C GLY A 22 3.31 -6.45 -20.99
N ARG A 23 3.26 -5.11 -21.01
CA ARG A 23 4.21 -4.28 -21.76
C ARG A 23 5.65 -4.48 -21.26
N ASP A 24 5.86 -4.42 -19.96
CA ASP A 24 7.20 -4.45 -19.36
C ASP A 24 7.86 -5.85 -19.47
N LEU A 25 7.07 -6.91 -19.65
CA LEU A 25 7.54 -8.30 -19.75
C LEU A 25 7.52 -8.85 -21.19
N TYR A 26 6.94 -8.12 -22.14
CA TYR A 26 6.83 -8.55 -23.54
C TYR A 26 8.20 -8.86 -24.14
N LYS A 27 8.31 -10.03 -24.80
CA LYS A 27 9.55 -10.55 -25.44
C LYS A 27 10.75 -10.76 -24.49
N LYS A 28 10.54 -10.75 -23.17
CA LYS A 28 11.60 -11.07 -22.20
C LYS A 28 11.57 -12.55 -21.83
N ASP A 29 12.74 -13.10 -21.51
CA ASP A 29 12.86 -14.49 -21.05
C ASP A 29 12.34 -14.68 -19.61
N GLU A 30 12.15 -15.95 -19.23
CA GLU A 30 11.61 -16.34 -17.93
C GLU A 30 12.47 -15.85 -16.75
N ALA A 31 13.80 -15.80 -16.90
CA ALA A 31 14.70 -15.35 -15.85
C ALA A 31 14.49 -13.85 -15.55
N ILE A 32 14.25 -13.04 -16.59
CA ILE A 32 13.92 -11.63 -16.42
C ILE A 32 12.52 -11.45 -15.83
N TRP A 33 11.55 -12.30 -16.18
CA TRP A 33 10.22 -12.28 -15.55
C TRP A 33 10.31 -12.54 -14.05
N GLU A 34 11.04 -13.58 -13.63
CA GLU A 34 11.26 -13.88 -12.23
C GLU A 34 11.95 -12.75 -11.48
N SER A 35 13.02 -12.21 -12.06
CA SER A 35 13.75 -11.08 -11.49
C SER A 35 12.85 -9.85 -11.33
N THR A 36 12.02 -9.57 -12.34
CA THR A 36 11.08 -8.44 -12.32
C THR A 36 10.02 -8.63 -11.24
N LEU A 37 9.40 -9.79 -11.15
CA LEU A 37 8.38 -10.09 -10.15
C LEU A 37 8.95 -10.03 -8.73
N ARG A 38 10.14 -10.60 -8.48
CA ARG A 38 10.84 -10.47 -7.19
C ARG A 38 11.14 -9.02 -6.83
N ARG A 39 11.58 -8.21 -7.80
CA ARG A 39 11.84 -6.78 -7.58
C ARG A 39 10.56 -6.05 -7.17
N LEU A 40 9.43 -6.35 -7.81
CA LEU A 40 8.14 -5.67 -7.58
C LEU A 40 7.62 -5.86 -6.15
N GLU A 41 7.99 -6.94 -5.45
CA GLU A 41 7.63 -7.13 -4.03
C GLU A 41 8.22 -6.04 -3.13
N ARG A 42 9.42 -5.52 -3.48
CA ARG A 42 10.11 -4.48 -2.71
C ARG A 42 10.04 -3.09 -3.32
N PHE A 43 10.12 -3.02 -4.65
CA PHE A 43 10.16 -1.77 -5.42
C PHE A 43 9.03 -1.80 -6.43
N PRO A 44 7.87 -1.23 -6.06
CA PRO A 44 6.68 -1.29 -6.88
C PRO A 44 6.89 -0.61 -8.24
N ASN A 45 6.13 -1.01 -9.25
CA ASN A 45 6.23 -0.40 -10.57
C ASN A 45 5.77 1.06 -10.53
N LYS A 46 6.65 2.00 -10.90
CA LYS A 46 6.37 3.44 -10.85
C LYS A 46 5.12 3.84 -11.64
N ASP A 47 4.88 3.25 -12.82
CA ASP A 47 3.72 3.60 -13.64
C ASP A 47 2.42 3.14 -12.99
N ILE A 48 2.43 1.94 -12.37
CA ILE A 48 1.27 1.45 -11.59
C ILE A 48 1.04 2.39 -10.40
N GLN A 49 2.10 2.74 -9.67
CA GLN A 49 1.98 3.61 -8.50
C GLN A 49 1.47 5.00 -8.84
N ASN A 50 1.95 5.60 -9.93
CA ASN A 50 1.49 6.92 -10.36
C ASN A 50 -0.01 6.94 -10.66
N VAL A 51 -0.54 5.89 -11.28
CA VAL A 51 -1.98 5.78 -11.58
C VAL A 51 -2.79 5.68 -10.28
N LEU A 52 -2.41 4.77 -9.38
CA LEU A 52 -3.13 4.56 -8.13
C LEU A 52 -3.07 5.80 -7.22
N LYS A 53 -1.93 6.51 -7.25
CA LYS A 53 -1.67 7.69 -6.41
C LYS A 53 -2.58 8.87 -6.74
N LEU A 54 -3.17 8.93 -7.94
CA LEU A 54 -4.14 9.98 -8.27
C LEU A 54 -5.33 10.00 -7.31
N SER A 55 -5.84 8.83 -6.90
CA SER A 55 -6.94 8.75 -5.94
C SER A 55 -6.51 9.17 -4.53
N TYR A 56 -5.25 8.93 -4.17
CA TYR A 56 -4.67 9.34 -2.89
C TYR A 56 -4.36 10.84 -2.84
N ASP A 57 -3.82 11.41 -3.92
CA ASP A 57 -3.48 12.83 -4.01
C ASP A 57 -4.72 13.73 -3.94
N GLY A 58 -5.89 13.19 -4.30
CA GLY A 58 -7.18 13.87 -4.14
C GLY A 58 -7.82 13.69 -2.77
N LEU A 59 -7.10 13.21 -1.76
CA LEU A 59 -7.54 13.13 -0.37
C LEU A 59 -7.09 14.34 0.43
N GLU A 60 -7.92 14.77 1.37
CA GLU A 60 -7.55 15.73 2.40
C GLU A 60 -6.52 15.14 3.36
N TRP A 61 -5.76 16.00 4.05
CA TRP A 61 -4.66 15.55 4.91
C TRP A 61 -5.08 14.53 5.96
N HIS A 62 -6.23 14.72 6.62
CA HIS A 62 -6.73 13.80 7.65
C HIS A 62 -7.09 12.43 7.05
N GLU A 63 -7.71 12.41 5.86
CA GLU A 63 -8.04 11.18 5.13
C GLU A 63 -6.78 10.43 4.70
N GLN A 64 -5.73 11.16 4.28
CA GLN A 64 -4.42 10.56 3.98
C GLN A 64 -3.83 9.88 5.22
N GLN A 65 -3.98 10.47 6.42
CA GLN A 65 -3.53 9.82 7.65
C GLN A 65 -4.33 8.57 7.99
N ILE A 66 -5.66 8.59 7.81
CA ILE A 66 -6.52 7.41 7.97
C ILE A 66 -6.10 6.32 7.00
N PHE A 67 -5.94 6.65 5.71
CA PHE A 67 -5.51 5.72 4.67
C PHE A 67 -4.20 5.01 5.05
N LEU A 68 -3.20 5.79 5.46
CA LEU A 68 -1.90 5.24 5.85
C LEU A 68 -1.99 4.41 7.14
N ALA A 69 -2.86 4.76 8.09
CA ALA A 69 -3.11 3.96 9.29
C ALA A 69 -3.69 2.58 8.92
N ILE A 70 -4.72 2.53 8.07
CA ILE A 70 -5.32 1.28 7.59
C ILE A 70 -4.27 0.42 6.87
N ALA A 71 -3.48 1.03 5.98
CA ALA A 71 -2.50 0.31 5.19
C ALA A 71 -1.40 -0.37 6.02
N PHE A 72 -1.00 0.21 7.16
CA PHE A 72 0.13 -0.26 7.95
C PHE A 72 -0.28 -1.11 9.16
N VAL A 73 -1.39 -0.78 9.81
CA VAL A 73 -1.72 -1.31 11.14
C VAL A 73 -3.03 -2.09 11.13
N PHE A 74 -4.05 -1.60 10.41
CA PHE A 74 -5.43 -2.01 10.64
C PHE A 74 -6.08 -2.82 9.51
N LYS A 75 -5.31 -3.30 8.51
CA LYS A 75 -5.84 -4.24 7.50
C LYS A 75 -6.35 -5.50 8.21
N GLY A 76 -7.64 -5.81 8.04
CA GLY A 76 -8.31 -6.96 8.65
C GLY A 76 -8.90 -6.70 10.05
N TRP A 77 -8.73 -5.50 10.63
CA TRP A 77 -9.33 -5.13 11.90
C TRP A 77 -10.80 -4.77 11.76
N PHE A 78 -11.55 -4.87 12.86
CA PHE A 78 -12.94 -4.43 12.89
C PHE A 78 -13.04 -2.91 12.85
N LEU A 79 -13.98 -2.40 12.06
CA LEU A 79 -14.21 -0.97 11.86
C LEU A 79 -14.38 -0.21 13.18
N HIS A 80 -15.22 -0.71 14.08
CA HIS A 80 -15.58 -0.01 15.31
C HIS A 80 -14.40 0.20 16.27
N GLU A 81 -13.46 -0.76 16.34
CA GLU A 81 -12.25 -0.66 17.15
C GLU A 81 -11.33 0.45 16.61
N PHE A 82 -11.27 0.56 15.28
CA PHE A 82 -10.45 1.54 14.59
C PHE A 82 -11.03 2.95 14.64
N GLU A 83 -12.35 3.11 14.48
CA GLU A 83 -13.02 4.42 14.56
C GLU A 83 -12.74 5.09 15.92
N SER A 84 -12.86 4.35 17.03
CA SER A 84 -12.59 4.89 18.37
C SER A 84 -11.16 5.44 18.53
N ILE A 85 -10.17 4.75 17.98
CA ILE A 85 -8.76 5.17 18.02
C ILE A 85 -8.55 6.45 17.20
N LEU A 86 -9.14 6.52 16.01
CA LEU A 86 -9.00 7.68 15.14
C LEU A 86 -9.74 8.92 15.66
N ASP A 87 -10.91 8.74 16.26
CA ASP A 87 -11.66 9.82 16.91
C ASP A 87 -10.80 10.43 18.02
N ALA A 88 -10.12 9.60 18.83
CA ALA A 88 -9.19 10.07 19.86
C ALA A 88 -7.96 10.80 19.30
N CYS A 89 -7.63 10.62 18.02
CA CYS A 89 -6.57 11.33 17.31
C CYS A 89 -7.08 12.56 16.54
N GLU A 90 -8.35 12.95 16.69
CA GLU A 90 -8.97 14.08 15.98
C GLU A 90 -8.90 13.92 14.45
N LEU A 91 -8.98 12.67 13.95
CA LEU A 91 -8.89 12.36 12.52
C LEU A 91 -10.23 12.23 11.81
N PHE A 92 -11.35 12.48 12.50
CA PHE A 92 -12.71 12.45 11.91
C PHE A 92 -13.01 11.15 11.12
N PRO A 93 -12.84 9.96 11.72
CA PRO A 93 -12.96 8.65 11.09
C PRO A 93 -14.22 8.45 10.25
N LYS A 94 -15.39 8.91 10.70
CA LYS A 94 -16.65 8.68 9.99
C LYS A 94 -16.64 9.28 8.58
N GLU A 95 -16.18 10.52 8.48
CA GLU A 95 -16.06 11.22 7.20
C GLU A 95 -14.92 10.61 6.37
N GLY A 96 -13.72 10.49 6.96
CA GLY A 96 -12.56 10.01 6.24
C GLY A 96 -12.72 8.59 5.71
N ILE A 97 -13.26 7.66 6.51
CA ILE A 97 -13.52 6.28 6.07
C ILE A 97 -14.56 6.26 4.93
N ARG A 98 -15.61 7.09 5.02
CA ARG A 98 -16.62 7.18 3.97
C ARG A 98 -15.99 7.67 2.66
N ASN A 99 -15.18 8.72 2.71
CA ASN A 99 -14.53 9.28 1.53
C ASN A 99 -13.51 8.30 0.92
N LEU A 100 -12.79 7.52 1.74
CA LEU A 100 -11.92 6.45 1.27
C LEU A 100 -12.71 5.32 0.57
N GLN A 101 -13.91 4.97 1.05
CA GLN A 101 -14.79 4.01 0.38
C GLN A 101 -15.32 4.55 -0.95
N ASP A 102 -15.79 5.81 -0.98
CA ASP A 102 -16.32 6.46 -2.18
C ASP A 102 -15.25 6.61 -3.28
N LYS A 103 -13.97 6.69 -2.89
CA LYS A 103 -12.80 6.67 -3.80
C LYS A 103 -12.24 5.25 -4.06
N CYS A 104 -12.91 4.20 -3.59
CA CYS A 104 -12.52 2.80 -3.74
C CYS A 104 -11.10 2.46 -3.22
N LEU A 105 -10.59 3.20 -2.23
CA LEU A 105 -9.26 2.97 -1.64
C LEU A 105 -9.28 1.90 -0.55
N ILE A 106 -10.45 1.68 0.06
CA ILE A 106 -10.67 0.64 1.07
C ILE A 106 -11.97 -0.10 0.79
N THR A 107 -12.11 -1.28 1.39
CA THR A 107 -13.36 -2.03 1.43
C THR A 107 -13.75 -2.28 2.87
N ILE A 108 -15.05 -2.46 3.12
CA ILE A 108 -15.56 -2.93 4.41
C ILE A 108 -16.37 -4.18 4.12
N SER A 109 -15.95 -5.31 4.67
CA SER A 109 -16.62 -6.59 4.49
C SER A 109 -17.95 -6.63 5.24
N TRP A 110 -18.74 -7.67 4.96
CA TRP A 110 -20.02 -7.90 5.64
C TRP A 110 -19.85 -8.06 7.17
N ASP A 111 -18.73 -8.65 7.61
CA ASP A 111 -18.36 -8.79 9.02
C ASP A 111 -17.65 -7.55 9.59
N LYS A 112 -17.78 -6.40 8.91
CA LYS A 112 -17.27 -5.09 9.34
C LYS A 112 -15.76 -5.02 9.50
N LYS A 113 -15.01 -5.84 8.76
CA LYS A 113 -13.54 -5.74 8.72
C LYS A 113 -13.10 -4.84 7.58
N MET A 114 -12.08 -4.04 7.84
CA MET A 114 -11.49 -3.18 6.84
C MET A 114 -10.55 -3.97 5.93
N GLY A 115 -10.78 -3.86 4.64
CA GLY A 115 -9.95 -4.39 3.58
C GLY A 115 -9.24 -3.28 2.82
N MET A 116 -8.09 -3.63 2.24
CA MET A 116 -7.36 -2.79 1.30
C MET A 116 -6.68 -3.70 0.28
N HIS A 117 -6.89 -3.39 -0.99
CA HIS A 117 -6.30 -4.11 -2.11
C HIS A 117 -4.76 -4.08 -2.02
N ASP A 118 -4.09 -5.17 -2.37
CA ASP A 118 -2.65 -5.32 -2.16
C ASP A 118 -1.83 -4.26 -2.90
N LEU A 119 -2.19 -3.92 -4.14
CA LEU A 119 -1.55 -2.82 -4.88
C LEU A 119 -1.78 -1.43 -4.25
N ILE A 120 -2.93 -1.19 -3.62
CA ILE A 120 -3.22 0.06 -2.90
C ILE A 120 -2.41 0.12 -1.60
N GLN A 121 -2.31 -1.00 -0.88
CA GLN A 121 -1.46 -1.10 0.30
C GLN A 121 0.02 -0.93 -0.08
N GLN A 122 0.44 -1.47 -1.23
CA GLN A 122 1.79 -1.31 -1.73
C GLN A 122 2.09 0.15 -2.11
N MET A 123 1.10 0.89 -2.61
CA MET A 123 1.20 2.33 -2.81
C MET A 123 1.42 3.09 -1.51
N ALA A 124 0.67 2.78 -0.46
CA ALA A 124 0.88 3.38 0.86
C ALA A 124 2.32 3.15 1.36
N LYS A 125 2.83 1.92 1.18
CA LYS A 125 4.22 1.56 1.55
C LYS A 125 5.25 2.34 0.73
N ASP A 126 5.01 2.55 -0.56
CA ASP A 126 5.87 3.32 -1.45
C ASP A 126 5.88 4.83 -1.10
N ILE A 127 4.71 5.40 -0.75
CA ILE A 127 4.58 6.78 -0.27
C ILE A 127 5.48 6.99 0.97
N VAL A 128 5.31 6.15 1.99
CA VAL A 128 6.09 6.25 3.24
C VAL A 128 7.58 5.96 3.01
N MET A 129 7.92 5.00 2.14
CA MET A 129 9.31 4.73 1.77
C MET A 129 10.00 5.95 1.16
N LYS A 130 9.26 6.73 0.34
CA LYS A 130 9.77 7.91 -0.35
C LYS A 130 9.91 9.15 0.54
N GLU A 131 9.29 9.20 1.71
CA GLU A 131 9.54 10.26 2.70
C GLU A 131 11.03 10.36 3.06
N ASN A 132 11.70 9.21 3.21
CA ASN A 132 13.15 9.15 3.30
C ASN A 132 13.69 7.78 2.87
N ILE A 133 14.24 7.70 1.67
CA ILE A 133 14.73 6.42 1.11
C ILE A 133 15.89 5.86 1.94
N ASN A 134 16.80 6.73 2.41
CA ASN A 134 18.08 6.32 3.00
C ASN A 134 18.02 6.12 4.52
N VAL A 135 17.14 6.84 5.20
CA VAL A 135 17.07 6.88 6.67
C VAL A 135 15.68 6.45 7.12
N PRO A 136 15.46 5.15 7.36
CA PRO A 136 14.15 4.64 7.77
C PRO A 136 13.56 5.35 8.99
N ARG A 137 14.38 5.75 9.97
CA ARG A 137 13.95 6.48 11.17
C ARG A 137 13.26 7.82 10.88
N ARG A 138 13.56 8.43 9.72
CA ARG A 138 12.96 9.71 9.31
C ARG A 138 11.63 9.54 8.56
N ARG A 139 11.12 8.32 8.44
CA ARG A 139 9.80 8.03 7.87
C ARG A 139 8.75 8.07 8.98
N SER A 140 7.54 8.47 8.63
CA SER A 140 6.37 8.54 9.52
C SER A 140 5.97 7.16 10.05
N ARG A 141 6.19 6.10 9.25
CA ARG A 141 5.83 4.72 9.58
C ARG A 141 6.89 3.75 9.05
N LEU A 142 6.97 2.57 9.66
CA LEU A 142 7.84 1.47 9.22
C LEU A 142 7.00 0.20 9.05
N TRP A 143 7.31 -0.58 8.02
CA TRP A 143 6.63 -1.86 7.74
C TRP A 143 7.60 -3.00 7.45
N HIS A 144 8.79 -2.68 6.95
CA HIS A 144 9.77 -3.69 6.57
C HIS A 144 10.58 -4.10 7.81
N TYR A 145 10.57 -5.40 8.15
CA TYR A 145 11.17 -5.88 9.40
C TYR A 145 12.65 -5.51 9.57
N LYS A 146 13.45 -5.50 8.49
CA LYS A 146 14.87 -5.08 8.56
C LYS A 146 15.03 -3.60 8.93
N ASP A 147 14.09 -2.77 8.49
CA ASP A 147 14.11 -1.33 8.75
C ASP A 147 13.66 -1.06 10.18
N ILE A 148 12.66 -1.80 10.67
CA ILE A 148 12.22 -1.76 12.07
C ILE A 148 13.38 -2.21 12.97
N LEU A 149 14.02 -3.34 12.67
CA LEU A 149 15.14 -3.85 13.45
C LEU A 149 16.31 -2.86 13.46
N SER A 150 16.66 -2.25 12.33
CA SER A 150 17.78 -1.31 12.27
C SER A 150 17.52 -0.04 13.10
N VAL A 151 16.28 0.47 13.08
CA VAL A 151 15.89 1.62 13.91
C VAL A 151 15.87 1.27 15.40
N LEU A 152 15.40 0.08 15.78
CA LEU A 152 15.35 -0.35 17.18
C LEU A 152 16.73 -0.70 17.76
N THR A 153 17.62 -1.26 16.95
CA THR A 153 18.96 -1.71 17.40
C THR A 153 20.03 -0.63 17.28
N ASN A 154 19.80 0.43 16.52
CA ASN A 154 20.76 1.52 16.35
C ASN A 154 20.15 2.88 16.72
N PRO A 155 20.01 3.18 18.03
CA PRO A 155 19.28 4.35 18.53
C PRO A 155 19.97 5.70 18.27
N LYS A 156 21.16 5.72 17.65
CA LYS A 156 21.99 6.93 17.45
C LYS A 156 21.82 7.65 16.09
N GLY A 157 20.78 7.33 15.32
CA GLY A 157 20.43 8.04 14.08
C GLY A 157 19.54 9.27 14.27
#